data_AF-A0A257PPE9-F1
#
_entry.id   AF-A0A257PPE9-F1
#
_cell.length_a   1.000
_cell.length_b   1.000
_cell.length_c   1.000
_cell.angle_alpha   90.00
_cell.angle_beta   90.00
_cell.angle_gamma   90.00
#
_symmetry.space_group_name_H-M   'P 1'
#
loop_
_entity.id
_entity.type
_entity.pdbx_description
1 polymer ?
#
loop_
_entity_poly.entity_id
_entity_poly.type
_entity_poly.pdbx_seq_one_letter_code
_entity_poly.pdbx_strand_id
1 'polypeptide(L)'
;MLSRLSITRQFLLLGALGVSLTLFALGLGVKTSYDLALQGRETQIKNLVDSAVTMTEGFVQAAQAGKITEAQAKQEAITALSHARFDNGNYFFVYDYQGITI
;
A
#
# COMPACT_ATOMS: atom_id res chain seq x y z
N MET A 1 1.66 3.71 -50.84
CA MET A 1 3.03 3.22 -50.50
C MET A 1 3.08 1.74 -50.14
N LEU A 2 2.04 1.15 -49.54
CA LEU A 2 2.00 -0.28 -49.22
C LEU A 2 1.84 -1.21 -50.44
N SER A 3 1.25 -0.72 -51.54
CA SER A 3 0.96 -1.50 -52.77
C SER A 3 2.18 -1.90 -53.61
N ARG A 4 3.39 -1.44 -53.25
CA ARG A 4 4.65 -1.84 -53.92
C ARG A 4 5.32 -3.07 -53.28
N LEU A 5 4.75 -3.59 -52.20
CA LEU A 5 5.22 -4.79 -51.51
C LEU A 5 4.39 -6.00 -51.94
N SER A 6 4.98 -7.19 -51.96
CA SER A 6 4.23 -8.41 -52.25
C SER A 6 3.12 -8.61 -51.22
N ILE A 7 2.01 -9.20 -51.65
CA ILE A 7 0.81 -9.44 -50.84
C ILE A 7 1.17 -10.16 -49.51
N THR A 8 2.09 -11.12 -49.55
CA THR A 8 2.59 -11.82 -48.36
C THR A 8 3.23 -10.88 -47.34
N ARG A 9 4.03 -9.89 -47.77
CA ARG A 9 4.65 -8.91 -46.87
C ARG A 9 3.60 -7.97 -46.27
N GLN A 10 2.56 -7.63 -47.01
CA GLN A 10 1.45 -6.81 -46.49
C GLN A 10 0.71 -7.55 -45.36
N PHE A 11 0.37 -8.83 -45.56
CA PHE A 11 -0.25 -9.64 -44.51
C PHE A 11 0.65 -9.86 -43.29
N LEU A 12 1.96 -10.06 -43.49
CA LEU A 12 2.92 -10.16 -42.39
C LEU A 12 3.01 -8.87 -41.58
N LEU A 13 3.03 -7.70 -42.24
CA LEU A 13 3.05 -6.41 -41.55
C LEU A 13 1.78 -6.17 -40.74
N LEU A 14 0.61 -6.54 -41.28
CA LEU A 14 -0.65 -6.45 -40.56
C LEU A 14 -0.69 -7.39 -39.34
N GLY A 15 -0.22 -8.62 -39.49
CA GLY A 15 -0.10 -9.57 -38.39
C GLY A 15 0.87 -9.08 -37.31
N ALA A 16 2.04 -8.59 -37.72
CA ALA A 16 3.03 -8.03 -36.80
C ALA A 16 2.50 -6.79 -36.07
N LEU A 17 1.77 -5.92 -36.76
CA LEU A 17 1.11 -4.78 -36.15
C LEU A 17 0.07 -5.21 -35.11
N GLY A 18 -0.77 -6.20 -35.44
CA GLY A 18 -1.76 -6.76 -34.51
C GLY A 18 -1.10 -7.31 -33.25
N VAL A 19 -0.07 -8.14 -33.40
CA VAL A 19 0.70 -8.67 -32.26
C VAL A 19 1.33 -7.54 -31.44
N SER A 20 1.93 -6.54 -32.10
CA SER A 20 2.56 -5.41 -31.41
C SER A 20 1.53 -4.60 -30.59
N LEU A 21 0.35 -4.35 -31.14
CA LEU A 21 -0.73 -3.65 -30.44
C LEU A 21 -1.25 -4.45 -29.24
N THR A 22 -1.41 -5.78 -29.39
CA THR A 22 -1.80 -6.65 -28.28
C THR A 22 -0.75 -6.64 -27.17
N LEU A 23 0.53 -6.79 -27.50
CA LEU A 23 1.62 -6.74 -26.52
C LEU A 23 1.67 -5.38 -25.80
N PHE A 24 1.47 -4.29 -26.55
CA PHE A 24 1.42 -2.95 -25.98
C PHE A 24 0.25 -2.78 -25.00
N ALA A 25 -0.95 -3.22 -25.39
CA ALA A 25 -2.14 -3.18 -24.53
C ALA A 25 -1.96 -4.04 -23.26
N LEU A 26 -1.37 -5.22 -23.38
CA LEU A 26 -1.04 -6.07 -22.23
C LEU A 26 -0.04 -5.40 -21.30
N GLY A 27 1.00 -4.75 -21.85
CA GLY A 27 1.99 -4.02 -21.06
C GLY A 27 1.35 -2.88 -20.24
N LEU A 28 0.46 -2.11 -20.86
CA LEU A 28 -0.31 -1.07 -20.16
C LEU A 28 -1.24 -1.66 -19.10
N GLY A 29 -1.90 -2.78 -19.41
CA GLY A 29 -2.77 -3.48 -18.47
C GLY A 29 -2.02 -3.93 -17.22
N VAL A 30 -0.89 -4.61 -17.39
CA VAL A 30 -0.06 -5.07 -16.26
C VAL A 30 0.42 -3.91 -15.40
N LYS A 31 0.93 -2.83 -16.02
CA LYS A 31 1.36 -1.63 -15.28
C LYS A 31 0.21 -1.04 -14.46
N THR A 32 -0.96 -0.89 -15.08
CA THR A 32 -2.13 -0.30 -14.43
C THR A 32 -2.61 -1.17 -13.27
N SER A 33 -2.67 -2.49 -13.45
CA SER A 33 -3.03 -3.42 -12.38
C SER A 33 -2.04 -3.39 -11.22
N TYR A 34 -0.74 -3.27 -11.52
CA TYR A 34 0.29 -3.13 -10.49
C TYR A 34 0.13 -1.83 -9.71
N ASP A 35 -0.02 -0.69 -10.40
CA ASP A 35 -0.17 0.62 -9.77
C ASP A 35 -1.42 0.67 -8.87
N LEU A 36 -2.54 0.10 -9.32
CA LEU A 36 -3.77 -0.02 -8.53
C LEU A 36 -3.59 -0.91 -7.29
N ALA A 37 -2.92 -2.05 -7.45
CA ALA A 37 -2.64 -2.95 -6.32
C ALA A 37 -1.75 -2.29 -5.28
N LEU A 38 -0.70 -1.58 -5.71
CA LEU A 38 0.20 -0.83 -4.84
C LEU A 38 -0.55 0.28 -4.08
N GLN A 39 -1.31 1.12 -4.80
CA GLN A 39 -2.11 2.18 -4.18
C GLN A 39 -3.12 1.62 -3.17
N GLY A 40 -3.74 0.48 -3.49
CA GLY A 40 -4.64 -0.21 -2.57
C GLY A 40 -3.93 -0.64 -1.29
N ARG A 41 -2.71 -1.17 -1.39
CA ARG A 41 -1.89 -1.55 -0.22
C ARG A 41 -1.44 -0.35 0.60
N GLU A 42 -1.03 0.74 -0.03
CA GLU A 42 -0.69 1.98 0.68
C GLU A 42 -1.88 2.53 1.47
N THR A 43 -3.07 2.55 0.84
CA THR A 43 -4.31 2.98 1.50
C THR A 43 -4.67 2.07 2.66
N GLN A 44 -4.51 0.76 2.48
CA GLN A 44 -4.75 -0.20 3.55
C GLN A 44 -3.81 0.01 4.75
N ILE A 45 -2.51 0.19 4.50
CA ILE A 45 -1.52 0.47 5.55
C ILE A 45 -1.86 1.78 6.27
N LYS A 46 -2.23 2.83 5.53
CA LYS A 46 -2.65 4.10 6.12
C LYS A 46 -3.85 3.93 7.06
N ASN A 47 -4.89 3.23 6.62
CA ASN A 47 -6.08 3.00 7.45
C ASN A 47 -5.76 2.17 8.71
N LEU A 48 -4.82 1.22 8.62
CA LEU A 48 -4.34 0.45 9.77
C LEU A 48 -3.61 1.35 10.77
N VAL A 49 -2.74 2.24 10.29
CA VAL A 49 -2.04 3.22 11.15
C VAL A 49 -3.02 4.22 11.76
N ASP A 50 -3.97 4.75 10.99
CA ASP A 50 -5.00 5.66 11.49
C ASP A 50 -5.83 4.99 12.62
N SER A 51 -6.18 3.71 12.46
CA SER A 51 -6.85 2.94 13.50
C SER A 51 -6.00 2.77 14.77
N ALA A 52 -4.70 2.53 14.60
CA ALA A 52 -3.75 2.45 15.71
C ALA A 52 -3.60 3.80 16.46
N VAL A 53 -3.63 4.92 15.72
CA VAL A 53 -3.63 6.27 16.31
C VAL A 53 -4.92 6.51 17.10
N THR A 54 -6.09 6.20 16.54
CA THR A 54 -7.37 6.33 17.26
C THR A 54 -7.41 5.48 18.53
N MET A 55 -6.86 4.26 18.50
CA MET A 55 -6.72 3.43 19.70
C MET A 55 -5.82 4.11 20.75
N THR A 56 -4.72 4.72 20.31
CA THR A 56 -3.80 5.48 21.18
C THR A 56 -4.47 6.71 21.80
N GLU A 57 -5.30 7.42 21.03
CA GLU A 57 -6.08 8.57 21.51
C GLU A 57 -7.01 8.19 22.67
N GLY A 58 -7.55 6.97 22.69
CA GLY A 58 -8.34 6.48 23.82
C GLY A 58 -7.57 6.49 25.14
N PHE A 59 -6.30 6.07 25.13
CA PHE A 59 -5.43 6.12 26.32
C PHE A 59 -5.07 7.56 26.71
N VAL A 60 -4.83 8.42 25.73
CA VAL A 60 -4.58 9.86 25.96
C VAL A 60 -5.79 10.52 26.64
N GLN A 61 -7.00 10.25 26.16
CA GLN A 61 -8.23 10.76 26.76
C GLN A 61 -8.44 10.23 28.19
N ALA A 62 -8.10 8.96 28.45
CA ALA A 62 -8.16 8.40 29.80
C ALA A 62 -7.20 9.10 30.77
N ALA A 63 -5.99 9.45 30.31
CA ALA A 63 -5.04 10.23 31.10
C ALA A 63 -5.52 11.68 31.34
N GLN A 64 -6.03 12.34 30.30
CA GLN A 64 -6.60 13.70 30.41
C GLN A 64 -7.80 13.76 31.36
N ALA A 65 -8.60 12.69 31.41
CA ALA A 65 -9.71 12.55 32.36
C ALA A 65 -9.25 12.19 33.78
N GLY A 66 -7.95 12.04 34.04
CA GLY A 66 -7.39 11.68 35.34
C GLY A 66 -7.66 10.23 35.77
N LYS A 67 -8.10 9.36 34.86
CA LYS A 67 -8.38 7.94 35.17
C LYS A 67 -7.10 7.12 35.34
N ILE A 68 -6.07 7.49 34.59
CA ILE A 68 -4.73 6.89 34.62
C ILE A 68 -3.69 8.02 34.53
N THR A 69 -2.45 7.73 34.91
CA THR A 69 -1.33 8.67 34.70
C THR A 69 -0.91 8.69 33.23
N GLU A 70 -0.26 9.77 32.79
CA GLU A 70 0.31 9.87 31.43
C GLU A 70 1.31 8.73 31.15
N ALA A 71 2.13 8.37 32.15
CA ALA A 71 3.08 7.27 32.04
C ALA A 71 2.37 5.92 31.83
N GLN A 72 1.26 5.67 32.54
CA GLN A 72 0.44 4.47 32.36
C GLN A 72 -0.22 4.45 30.98
N ALA A 73 -0.82 5.57 30.54
CA ALA A 73 -1.40 5.67 29.20
C ALA A 73 -0.38 5.35 28.10
N LYS A 74 0.83 5.90 28.21
CA LYS A 74 1.91 5.61 27.25
C LYS A 74 2.29 4.13 27.26
N GLN A 75 2.48 3.54 28.43
CA GLN A 75 2.86 2.13 28.56
C GLN A 75 1.78 1.18 28.02
N GLU A 76 0.51 1.45 28.33
CA GLU A 76 -0.62 0.63 27.85
C GLU A 76 -0.78 0.73 26.34
N ALA A 77 -0.65 1.94 25.76
CA ALA A 77 -0.70 2.13 24.32
C ALA A 77 0.43 1.38 23.60
N ILE A 78 1.67 1.50 24.07
CA ILE A 78 2.83 0.78 23.51
C ILE A 78 2.61 -0.73 23.61
N THR A 79 2.15 -1.22 24.76
CA THR A 79 1.89 -2.65 24.98
C THR A 79 0.83 -3.15 23.98
N ALA A 80 -0.29 -2.44 23.84
CA ALA A 80 -1.36 -2.79 22.90
C ALA A 80 -0.85 -2.84 21.45
N LEU A 81 -0.09 -1.84 21.02
CA LEU A 81 0.48 -1.78 19.66
C LEU A 81 1.54 -2.87 19.42
N SER A 82 2.38 -3.17 20.42
CA SER A 82 3.46 -4.17 20.32
C SER A 82 2.95 -5.60 20.09
N HIS A 83 1.75 -5.91 20.60
CA HIS A 83 1.08 -7.19 20.42
C HIS A 83 0.16 -7.22 19.20
N ALA A 84 -0.21 -6.07 18.64
CA ALA A 84 -1.07 -6.01 17.47
C ALA A 84 -0.37 -6.61 16.24
N ARG A 85 -1.07 -7.49 15.54
CA ARG A 85 -0.61 -8.13 14.30
C ARG A 85 -1.65 -7.95 13.20
N PHE A 86 -1.17 -7.80 11.97
CA PHE A 86 -2.01 -7.73 10.78
C PHE A 86 -1.34 -8.51 9.64
N ASP A 87 -2.10 -8.78 8.58
CA ASP A 87 -1.61 -9.37 7.31
C ASP A 87 -0.52 -10.43 7.48
N ASN A 88 -0.88 -11.56 8.10
CA ASN A 88 0.01 -12.72 8.31
C ASN A 88 1.29 -12.44 9.12
N GLY A 89 1.22 -11.58 10.12
CA GLY A 89 2.30 -11.42 11.11
C GLY A 89 3.06 -10.10 11.00
N ASN A 90 2.64 -9.19 10.12
CA ASN A 90 3.09 -7.81 10.15
C ASN A 90 2.69 -7.14 11.48
N TYR A 91 3.45 -6.14 11.88
CA TYR A 91 3.37 -5.53 13.22
C TYR A 91 3.49 -4.01 13.14
N PHE A 92 3.09 -3.35 14.22
CA PHE A 92 3.26 -1.91 14.40
C PHE A 92 4.53 -1.64 15.20
N PHE A 93 5.23 -0.55 14.87
CA PHE A 93 6.38 -0.06 15.62
C PHE A 93 6.15 1.40 15.98
N VAL A 94 6.68 1.81 17.13
CA VAL A 94 6.56 3.16 17.65
C VAL A 94 7.97 3.70 17.89
N TYR A 95 8.17 4.96 17.56
CA TYR A 95 9.42 5.67 17.78
C TYR A 95 9.13 7.06 18.32
N ASP A 96 10.06 7.58 19.11
CA ASP A 96 10.02 8.98 19.52
C ASP A 96 10.57 9.91 18.40
N TYR A 97 10.49 11.22 18.63
CA TYR A 97 10.97 12.22 17.67
C TYR A 97 12.51 12.22 17.51
N GLN A 98 13.24 11.56 18.42
CA GLN A 98 14.68 11.33 18.30
C GLN A 98 15.00 10.09 17.45
N GLY A 99 13.99 9.35 17.00
CA GLY A 99 14.14 8.13 16.22
C GLY A 99 14.48 6.89 17.07
N ILE A 100 14.28 6.97 18.38
CA ILE A 100 14.49 5.85 19.29
C ILE A 100 13.19 5.03 19.34
N THR A 101 13.30 3.74 19.08
CA THR A 101 12.17 2.80 19.22
C THR A 101 11.79 2.67 20.69
N ILE A 102 10.49 2.77 20.97
CA ILE A 102 9.89 2.74 22.32
C ILE A 102 8.77 1.72 22.40
#